data_AF-A0A7C6XVN0-F1
#
_entry.id   AF-A0A7C6XVN0-F1
#
_cell.length_a   1.000
_cell.length_b   1.000
_cell.length_c   1.000
_cell.angle_alpha   90.00
_cell.angle_beta   90.00
_cell.angle_gamma   90.00
#
_symmetry.space_group_name_H-M   'P 1'
#
loop_
_entity.id
_entity.type
_entity.pdbx_description
1 polymer ?
#
loop_
_entity_poly.entity_id
_entity_poly.type
_entity_poly.pdbx_seq_one_letter_code
_entity_poly.pdbx_strand_id
1 'polypeptide(L)'
;MLSETIANWSDWGKVFQSIPAFSKLAQEILKKEGLPAAALQPLTPGTNAVFLAGDVVVKIYAPQESSMNQSEDRQTEIFVTRFAESLGLPAPSILAEGVIHEKYSFSYILMRYNSRPFAGAGAVGGGR
;
A
#
# COMPACT_ATOMS: atom_id res chain seq x y z
N MET A 1 -2.58 16.53 1.02
CA MET A 1 -2.79 17.08 -0.33
C MET A 1 -1.61 16.82 -1.24
N LEU A 2 -1.78 15.81 -2.09
CA LEU A 2 -0.98 15.55 -3.29
C LEU A 2 -1.13 16.75 -4.24
N SER A 3 -0.03 17.36 -4.68
CA SER A 3 -0.07 18.55 -5.56
C SER A 3 -0.02 18.16 -7.04
N GLU A 4 0.58 17.01 -7.35
CA GLU A 4 0.77 16.44 -8.67
C GLU A 4 -0.57 16.22 -9.39
N THR A 5 -0.56 16.37 -10.71
CA THR A 5 -1.73 16.13 -11.55
C THR A 5 -1.65 14.72 -12.12
N ILE A 6 -2.62 13.88 -11.74
CA ILE A 6 -2.84 12.55 -12.28
C ILE A 6 -4.06 12.65 -13.21
N ALA A 7 -3.85 12.45 -14.51
CA ALA A 7 -4.93 12.44 -15.51
C ALA A 7 -4.92 11.15 -16.37
N ASN A 8 -3.91 10.30 -16.22
CA ASN A 8 -3.75 9.05 -16.94
C ASN A 8 -2.75 8.15 -16.21
N TRP A 9 -2.59 6.93 -16.71
CA TRP A 9 -1.68 5.93 -16.14
C TRP A 9 -0.20 6.34 -16.19
N SER A 10 0.21 7.08 -17.24
CA SER A 10 1.60 7.55 -17.34
C SER A 10 1.92 8.55 -16.23
N ASP A 11 0.98 9.43 -15.89
CA ASP A 11 1.15 10.39 -14.80
C ASP A 11 1.19 9.69 -13.44
N TRP A 12 0.32 8.67 -13.24
CA TRP A 12 0.42 7.80 -12.06
C TRP A 12 1.80 7.13 -11.96
N GLY A 13 2.28 6.55 -13.06
CA GLY A 13 3.58 5.88 -13.17
C GLY A 13 4.77 6.78 -12.81
N LYS A 14 4.65 8.10 -12.94
CA LYS A 14 5.70 9.06 -12.53
C LYS A 14 5.70 9.34 -11.03
N VAL A 15 4.55 9.20 -10.36
CA VAL A 15 4.36 9.69 -8.99
C VAL A 15 4.27 8.59 -7.94
N PHE A 16 3.81 7.38 -8.28
CA PHE A 16 3.43 6.35 -7.30
C PHE A 16 4.55 5.89 -6.34
N GLN A 17 5.82 6.16 -6.66
CA GLN A 17 6.97 5.86 -5.80
C GLN A 17 7.50 7.08 -5.03
N SER A 18 6.93 8.26 -5.25
CA SER A 18 7.42 9.51 -4.69
C SER A 18 7.01 9.66 -3.22
N ILE A 19 7.94 9.39 -2.31
CA ILE A 19 7.75 9.65 -0.87
C ILE A 19 7.35 11.12 -0.62
N PRO A 20 7.98 12.15 -1.23
CA PRO A 20 7.59 13.53 -1.01
C PRO A 20 6.13 13.81 -1.41
N ALA A 21 5.66 13.23 -2.51
CA ALA A 21 4.29 13.40 -3.00
C ALA A 21 3.27 12.77 -2.03
N PHE A 22 3.57 11.58 -1.52
CA PHE A 22 2.66 10.80 -0.67
C PHE A 22 2.80 11.05 0.82
N SER A 23 3.86 11.72 1.29
CA SER A 23 4.13 11.92 2.72
C SER A 23 2.94 12.52 3.46
N LYS A 24 2.40 13.65 2.97
CA LYS A 24 1.25 14.31 3.61
C LYS A 24 0.00 13.44 3.57
N LEU A 25 -0.27 12.78 2.43
CA LEU A 25 -1.44 11.92 2.27
C LEU A 25 -1.40 10.72 3.24
N ALA A 26 -0.25 10.06 3.34
CA ALA A 26 -0.05 8.94 4.24
C ALA A 26 -0.17 9.33 5.71
N GLN A 27 0.35 10.50 6.12
CA GLN A 27 0.17 10.98 7.50
C GLN A 27 -1.31 11.22 7.83
N GLU A 28 -2.09 11.80 6.91
CA GLU A 28 -3.53 12.00 7.14
C GLU A 28 -4.29 10.68 7.22
N ILE A 29 -3.89 9.67 6.43
CA ILE A 29 -4.46 8.31 6.52
C ILE A 29 -4.13 7.69 7.90
N LEU A 30 -2.86 7.71 8.32
CA LEU A 30 -2.45 7.16 9.63
C LEU A 30 -3.20 7.85 10.78
N LYS A 31 -3.29 9.19 10.73
CA LYS A 31 -4.01 9.99 11.71
C LYS A 31 -5.51 9.66 11.74
N LYS A 32 -6.15 9.52 10.57
CA LYS A 32 -7.56 9.15 10.45
C LYS A 32 -7.86 7.81 11.11
N GLU A 33 -6.95 6.84 10.96
CA GLU A 33 -7.09 5.49 11.53
C GLU A 33 -6.53 5.38 12.97
N GLY A 34 -6.13 6.49 13.60
CA GLY A 34 -5.61 6.49 14.97
C GLY A 34 -4.25 5.82 15.13
N LEU A 35 -3.47 5.70 14.05
CA LEU A 35 -2.14 5.08 14.05
C LEU A 35 -1.03 6.13 14.27
N PRO A 36 0.13 5.74 14.84
CA PRO A 36 1.25 6.65 15.04
C PRO A 36 1.77 7.24 13.73
N ALA A 37 2.05 8.54 13.75
CA ALA A 37 2.77 9.19 12.66
C ALA A 37 4.19 8.64 12.56
N ALA A 38 4.62 8.27 11.34
CA ALA A 38 5.95 7.73 11.09
C ALA A 38 6.47 8.16 9.72
N ALA A 39 7.79 8.33 9.59
CA ALA A 39 8.41 8.64 8.31
C ALA A 39 8.23 7.49 7.32
N LEU A 40 7.94 7.84 6.05
CA LEU A 40 7.77 6.84 5.00
C LEU A 40 9.13 6.32 4.53
N GLN A 41 9.20 5.01 4.35
CA GLN A 41 10.29 4.31 3.71
C GLN A 41 9.78 3.63 2.43
N PRO A 42 10.63 3.53 1.38
CA PRO A 42 10.23 2.86 0.16
C PRO A 42 10.09 1.35 0.42
N LEU A 43 9.06 0.74 -0.16
CA LEU A 43 8.95 -0.71 -0.33
C LEU A 43 9.06 -1.06 -1.81
N THR A 44 9.31 -2.34 -2.12
CA THR A 44 9.43 -2.80 -3.51
C THR A 44 8.20 -2.38 -4.32
N PRO A 45 8.37 -1.59 -5.39
CA PRO A 45 7.26 -1.03 -6.14
C PRO A 45 6.54 -2.11 -6.95
N GLY A 46 5.21 -2.00 -7.00
CA GLY A 46 4.34 -2.76 -7.91
C GLY A 46 3.59 -1.81 -8.84
N THR A 47 2.26 -1.90 -8.86
CA THR A 47 1.36 -0.99 -9.60
C THR A 47 0.77 0.12 -8.73
N ASN A 48 0.93 0.02 -7.41
CA ASN A 48 0.34 0.89 -6.40
C ASN A 48 1.42 1.67 -5.65
N ALA A 49 1.03 2.75 -5.00
CA ALA A 49 1.92 3.48 -4.11
C ALA A 49 1.99 2.73 -2.76
N VAL A 50 3.16 2.15 -2.46
CA VAL A 50 3.37 1.29 -1.29
C VAL A 50 4.55 1.81 -0.48
N PHE A 51 4.30 2.11 0.79
CA PHE A 51 5.30 2.66 1.70
C PHE A 51 5.26 1.94 3.04
N LEU A 52 6.39 1.88 3.73
CA LEU A 52 6.47 1.45 5.12
C LEU A 52 6.49 2.69 6.03
N ALA A 53 5.61 2.74 7.02
CA ALA A 53 5.54 3.78 8.04
C ALA A 53 5.63 3.11 9.42
N GLY A 54 6.83 3.08 10.00
CA GLY A 54 7.08 2.31 11.23
C GLY A 54 6.94 0.81 10.97
N ASP A 55 5.94 0.17 11.58
CA ASP A 55 5.56 -1.23 11.39
C ASP A 55 4.29 -1.41 10.53
N VAL A 56 3.83 -0.35 9.86
CA VAL A 56 2.62 -0.34 9.04
C VAL A 56 2.97 -0.16 7.57
N VAL A 57 2.51 -1.08 6.73
CA VAL A 57 2.50 -0.91 5.28
C VAL A 57 1.30 -0.06 4.89
N VAL A 58 1.56 1.08 4.26
CA VAL A 58 0.57 2.00 3.69
C VAL A 58 0.52 1.75 2.19
N LYS A 59 -0.55 1.12 1.71
CA LYS A 59 -0.80 0.91 0.28
C LYS A 59 -1.95 1.79 -0.18
N ILE A 60 -1.67 2.63 -1.18
CA ILE A 60 -2.61 3.58 -1.77
C ILE A 60 -2.80 3.19 -3.24
N TYR A 61 -4.05 2.99 -3.62
CA TYR A 61 -4.42 2.59 -4.97
C TYR A 61 -4.47 3.78 -5.92
N ALA A 62 -4.24 3.53 -7.21
CA ALA A 62 -4.37 4.57 -8.22
C ALA A 62 -5.81 5.14 -8.22
N PRO A 63 -5.98 6.47 -8.29
CA PRO A 63 -7.30 7.08 -8.32
C PRO A 63 -7.96 6.86 -9.69
N GLN A 64 -9.28 7.02 -9.78
CA GLN A 64 -10.05 6.74 -11.01
C GLN A 64 -9.55 7.53 -12.22
N GLU A 65 -9.06 8.74 -12.00
CA GLU A 65 -8.49 9.65 -12.99
C GLU A 65 -7.21 9.09 -13.64
N SER A 66 -6.58 8.07 -13.06
CA SER A 66 -5.49 7.32 -13.71
C SER A 66 -5.96 6.50 -14.91
N SER A 67 -7.27 6.44 -15.19
CA SER A 67 -7.91 5.60 -16.23
C SER A 67 -7.83 4.10 -15.95
N MET A 68 -7.28 3.67 -14.81
CA MET A 68 -7.38 2.30 -14.30
C MET A 68 -8.16 2.31 -12.99
N ASN A 69 -9.36 1.75 -13.01
CA ASN A 69 -10.16 1.59 -11.80
C ASN A 69 -9.67 0.38 -11.00
N GLN A 70 -8.85 0.61 -9.97
CA GLN A 70 -8.33 -0.46 -9.11
C GLN A 70 -9.24 -0.80 -7.92
N SER A 71 -10.51 -0.38 -7.96
CA SER A 71 -11.48 -0.71 -6.90
C SER A 71 -11.74 -2.21 -6.80
N GLU A 72 -11.72 -2.93 -7.93
CA GLU A 72 -11.87 -4.39 -7.99
C GLU A 72 -10.62 -5.11 -7.46
N ASP A 73 -9.42 -4.60 -7.79
CA ASP A 73 -8.15 -5.09 -7.25
C ASP A 73 -8.13 -4.98 -5.71
N ARG A 74 -8.60 -3.85 -5.16
CA ARG A 74 -8.71 -3.63 -3.72
C ARG A 74 -9.63 -4.65 -3.05
N GLN A 75 -10.84 -4.83 -3.59
CA GLN A 75 -11.81 -5.74 -2.99
C GLN A 75 -11.33 -7.19 -3.00
N THR A 76 -10.69 -7.60 -4.09
CA THR A 76 -10.07 -8.93 -4.22
C THR A 76 -8.95 -9.13 -3.21
N GLU A 77 -8.07 -8.13 -3.04
CA GLU A 77 -6.93 -8.22 -2.12
C GLU A 77 -7.37 -8.30 -0.65
N ILE A 78 -8.37 -7.50 -0.26
CA ILE A 78 -8.97 -7.57 1.08
C ILE A 78 -9.59 -8.93 1.33
N PHE A 79 -10.37 -9.43 0.36
CA PHE A 79 -11.04 -10.73 0.48
C PHE A 79 -10.03 -11.86 0.64
N VAL A 80 -9.02 -11.93 -0.24
CA VAL A 80 -7.99 -12.99 -0.21
C VAL A 80 -7.20 -12.93 1.09
N THR A 81 -6.85 -11.72 1.56
CA THR A 81 -6.07 -11.55 2.80
C THR A 81 -6.87 -12.00 4.02
N ARG A 82 -8.12 -11.53 4.16
CA ARG A 82 -8.99 -11.95 5.28
C ARG A 82 -9.34 -13.43 5.22
N PHE A 83 -9.48 -14.00 4.03
CA PHE A 83 -9.71 -15.43 3.85
C PHE A 83 -8.48 -16.26 4.24
N ALA A 84 -7.27 -15.84 3.86
CA ALA A 84 -6.05 -16.50 4.29
C ALA A 84 -5.88 -16.43 5.82
N GLU A 85 -6.17 -15.28 6.44
CA GLU A 85 -6.17 -15.14 7.90
C GLU A 85 -7.20 -16.07 8.57
N SER A 86 -8.42 -16.18 8.02
CA SER A 86 -9.46 -17.05 8.59
C SER A 86 -9.11 -18.54 8.50
N LEU A 87 -8.27 -18.91 7.54
CA LEU A 87 -7.71 -20.26 7.40
C LEU A 87 -6.45 -20.49 8.26
N GLY A 88 -6.01 -19.49 9.04
CA GLY A 88 -4.79 -19.57 9.86
C GLY A 88 -3.50 -19.59 9.02
N LEU A 89 -3.56 -19.20 7.75
CA LEU A 89 -2.38 -19.10 6.90
C LEU A 89 -1.60 -17.82 7.23
N PRO A 90 -0.27 -17.82 7.09
CA PRO A 90 0.53 -16.60 7.24
C PRO A 90 0.12 -15.56 6.19
N ALA A 91 -0.59 -14.52 6.62
CA ALA A 91 -1.02 -13.40 5.80
C ALA A 91 -0.69 -12.06 6.49
N PRO A 92 -0.53 -10.95 5.74
CA PRO A 92 -0.43 -9.63 6.32
C PRO A 92 -1.73 -9.28 7.05
N SER A 93 -1.64 -8.81 8.28
CA SER A 93 -2.84 -8.42 9.02
C SER A 93 -3.33 -7.05 8.61
N ILE A 94 -4.56 -6.98 8.10
CA ILE A 94 -5.21 -5.72 7.73
C ILE A 94 -5.55 -4.98 9.02
N LEU A 95 -4.95 -3.81 9.18
CA LEU A 95 -5.18 -2.91 10.32
C LEU A 95 -6.38 -1.98 10.05
N ALA A 96 -6.49 -1.49 8.82
CA ALA A 96 -7.57 -0.61 8.39
C ALA A 96 -7.68 -0.57 6.86
N GLU A 97 -8.82 -0.14 6.35
CA GLU A 97 -9.05 0.13 4.93
C GLU A 97 -10.04 1.29 4.78
N GLY A 98 -9.95 2.03 3.68
CA GLY A 98 -10.87 3.13 3.48
C GLY A 98 -10.60 3.93 2.22
N VAL A 99 -11.25 5.09 2.19
CA VAL A 99 -11.06 6.11 1.16
C VAL A 99 -10.75 7.43 1.85
N ILE A 100 -9.78 8.16 1.31
CA ILE A 100 -9.51 9.54 1.67
C ILE A 100 -9.86 10.44 0.48
N HIS A 101 -10.67 11.45 0.73
CA HIS A 101 -11.13 12.39 -0.28
C HIS A 101 -10.33 13.69 -0.14
N GLU A 102 -9.45 13.95 -1.10
CA GLU A 102 -8.76 15.24 -1.24
C GLU A 102 -8.95 15.76 -2.68
N LYS A 103 -7.86 16.07 -3.40
CA LYS A 103 -7.86 16.39 -4.83
C LYS A 103 -8.40 15.23 -5.67
N TYR A 104 -8.15 14.01 -5.21
CA TYR A 104 -8.62 12.75 -5.78
C TYR A 104 -9.22 11.89 -4.66
N SER A 105 -10.02 10.89 -5.04
CA SER A 105 -10.48 9.87 -4.10
C SER A 105 -9.49 8.70 -4.11
N PHE A 106 -8.64 8.64 -3.08
CA PHE A 106 -7.66 7.58 -2.93
C PHE A 106 -8.20 6.48 -2.03
N SER A 107 -8.30 5.27 -2.57
CA SER A 107 -8.51 4.08 -1.75
C SER A 107 -7.20 3.66 -1.09
N TYR A 108 -7.27 3.12 0.12
CA TYR A 108 -6.10 2.59 0.83
C TYR A 108 -6.42 1.33 1.64
N ILE A 109 -5.35 0.60 1.91
CA ILE A 109 -5.28 -0.54 2.84
C ILE A 109 -4.02 -0.34 3.69
N LEU A 110 -4.17 -0.53 5.00
CA LEU A 110 -3.09 -0.53 5.97
C LEU A 110 -2.88 -1.95 6.47
N MET A 111 -1.64 -2.43 6.41
CA MET A 111 -1.29 -3.78 6.86
C MET A 111 -0.16 -3.74 7.88
N ARG A 112 -0.14 -4.69 8.81
CA ARG A 112 1.03 -4.90 9.68
C ARG A 112 2.18 -5.44 8.85
N TYR A 113 3.34 -4.80 8.94
CA TYR A 113 4.55 -5.27 8.31
C TYR A 113 5.08 -6.50 9.05
N ASN A 114 4.97 -7.66 8.42
CA ASN A 114 5.55 -8.89 8.92
C ASN A 114 6.98 -9.01 8.36
N SER A 115 7.99 -8.76 9.19
CA SER A 115 9.41 -8.83 8.81
C SER A 115 9.93 -10.24 8.47
N ARG A 116 9.04 -11.25 8.45
CA ARG A 116 9.46 -12.60 8.06
C ARG A 116 9.81 -12.57 6.57
N PRO A 117 11.03 -12.98 6.19
CA PRO A 117 11.35 -13.21 4.80
C PRO A 117 10.31 -14.16 4.22
N PHE A 118 9.87 -13.92 2.97
CA PHE A 118 9.22 -14.98 2.20
C PHE A 118 10.17 -16.18 2.23
N ALA A 119 9.75 -17.27 2.87
CA ALA A 119 10.47 -18.53 2.88
C ALA A 119 10.46 -19.08 1.45
N GLY A 120 11.42 -18.66 0.64
CA GLY A 120 11.50 -18.99 -0.79
C GLY A 120 12.71 -18.38 -1.50
N ALA A 121 13.31 -17.31 -0.96
CA ALA A 121 14.52 -16.71 -1.52
C ALA A 121 15.70 -16.92 -0.55
N GLY A 122 16.17 -18.15 -0.39
CA GLY A 122 17.31 -18.40 0.48
C GLY A 122 17.60 -19.87 0.80
N ALA A 123 17.82 -20.70 -0.21
CA ALA A 123 18.62 -21.93 -0.06
C ALA A 123 19.11 -22.41 -1.43
N VAL A 124 20.01 -21.67 -2.06
CA VAL A 124 21.03 -22.30 -2.90
C VAL A 124 22.38 -21.96 -2.30
N GLY A 125 22.71 -22.70 -1.24
CA GLY A 125 24.01 -22.71 -0.61
C GLY A 125 24.35 -24.14 -0.26
N GLY A 126 25.35 -24.69 -0.96
CA GLY A 126 26.15 -25.84 -0.52
C GLY A 126 25.90 -27.14 -1.24
N GLY A 127 26.85 -27.59 -2.06
CA GLY A 127 26.75 -28.93 -2.66
C GLY A 127 27.86 -29.42 -3.57
N ARG A 128 29.14 -29.26 -3.16
CA ARG A 128 30.38 -29.89 -3.67
C ARG A 128 31.01 -29.35 -4.95
#